data_AF-A0A8C4QSR5-F1
#
_entry.id   AF-A0A8C4QSR5-F1
#
_cell.length_a   1.000
_cell.length_b   1.000
_cell.length_c   1.000
_cell.angle_alpha   90.00
_cell.angle_beta   90.00
_cell.angle_gamma   90.00
#
_symmetry.space_group_name_H-M   'P 1'
#
loop_
_entity.id
_entity.type
_entity.pdbx_description
1 polymer ?
#
loop_
_entity_poly.entity_id
_entity_poly.type
_entity_poly.pdbx_seq_one_letter_code
_entity_poly.pdbx_strand_id
1 'polypeptide(L)'
;MEVALQGEIDTQRDNVASLSSLQPEVEKYRKESEKLSQEVQERERKFERFQEAERKLEEHIQDEKSQRMRAEEAVHNERGKAQRLQAELDTSEQVQRDFVKLSQSLQVQLERIRQMESLEEVRAVLDSTNLSDVSRLPET
;
A
#
# COMPACT_ATOMS: atom_id res chain seq x y z
N MET A 1 19.64 2.54 -96.17
CA MET A 1 19.82 1.47 -95.17
C MET A 1 20.88 1.87 -94.14
N GLU A 2 22.07 2.28 -94.56
CA GLU A 2 23.16 2.73 -93.67
C GLU A 2 22.80 3.94 -92.77
N VAL A 3 22.13 4.96 -93.32
CA VAL A 3 21.68 6.14 -92.54
C VAL A 3 20.64 5.79 -91.47
N ALA A 4 19.79 4.79 -91.70
CA ALA A 4 18.79 4.35 -90.73
C ALA A 4 19.42 3.56 -89.58
N LEU A 5 20.41 2.70 -89.89
CA LEU A 5 21.17 1.96 -88.87
C LEU A 5 22.01 2.90 -88.00
N GLN A 6 22.59 3.96 -88.58
CA GLN A 6 23.35 4.95 -87.81
C GLN A 6 22.47 5.73 -86.82
N GLY A 7 21.27 6.15 -87.24
CA GLY A 7 20.32 6.83 -86.33
C GLY A 7 19.83 5.92 -85.20
N GLU A 8 19.68 4.62 -85.46
CA GLU A 8 19.32 3.63 -84.44
C GLU A 8 20.46 3.40 -83.44
N ILE A 9 21.72 3.36 -83.90
CA ILE A 9 22.91 3.30 -83.04
C ILE A 9 23.03 4.53 -82.14
N ASP A 10 22.79 5.72 -82.68
CA ASP A 10 22.87 6.96 -81.90
C ASP A 10 21.74 7.02 -80.86
N THR A 11 20.53 6.58 -81.22
CA THR A 11 19.41 6.43 -80.27
C THR A 11 19.75 5.42 -79.16
N GLN A 12 20.37 4.29 -79.51
CA GLN A 12 20.79 3.29 -78.52
C GLN A 12 21.90 3.82 -77.61
N ARG A 13 22.83 4.64 -78.11
CA ARG A 13 23.86 5.30 -77.29
C ARG A 13 23.26 6.28 -76.29
N ASP A 14 22.30 7.09 -76.72
CA ASP A 14 21.63 8.06 -75.84
C ASP A 14 20.82 7.35 -74.74
N ASN A 15 20.18 6.23 -75.08
CA ASN A 15 19.50 5.38 -74.11
C ASN A 15 20.47 4.76 -73.09
N VAL A 16 21.64 4.28 -73.53
CA VAL A 16 22.68 3.76 -72.62
C VAL A 16 23.22 4.85 -71.71
N ALA A 17 23.48 6.04 -72.22
CA ALA A 17 23.93 7.18 -71.41
C ALA A 17 22.89 7.57 -70.34
N SER A 18 21.61 7.57 -70.72
CA SER A 18 20.48 7.83 -69.81
C SER A 18 20.39 6.75 -68.72
N LEU A 19 20.48 5.47 -69.08
CA LEU A 19 20.49 4.35 -68.14
C LEU A 19 21.68 4.41 -67.17
N SER A 20 22.88 4.71 -67.68
CA SER A 20 24.07 4.87 -66.84
C SER A 20 23.95 6.02 -65.84
N SER A 21 23.21 7.08 -66.18
CA SER A 21 22.94 8.19 -65.25
C SER A 21 21.93 7.87 -64.14
N LEU A 22 20.99 6.94 -64.39
CA LEU A 22 19.97 6.51 -63.42
C LEU A 22 20.46 5.43 -62.45
N GLN A 23 21.43 4.60 -62.85
CA GLN A 23 22.05 3.59 -61.98
C GLN A 23 22.51 4.09 -60.59
N PRO A 24 23.25 5.22 -60.46
CA PRO A 24 23.67 5.72 -59.15
C PRO A 24 22.50 6.19 -58.29
N GLU A 25 21.41 6.69 -58.90
CA GLU A 25 20.22 7.11 -58.18
C GLU A 25 19.46 5.91 -57.60
N VAL A 26 19.32 4.83 -58.39
CA VAL A 26 18.75 3.55 -57.93
C VAL A 26 19.58 2.97 -56.78
N GLU A 27 20.90 2.98 -56.88
CA GLU A 27 21.79 2.50 -55.82
C GLU A 27 21.70 3.34 -54.55
N LYS A 28 21.53 4.66 -54.69
CA LYS A 28 21.29 5.56 -53.55
C LYS A 28 19.97 5.24 -52.85
N TYR A 29 18.87 5.12 -53.59
CA TYR A 29 17.56 4.77 -53.01
C TYR A 29 17.58 3.39 -52.37
N ARG A 30 18.30 2.43 -52.95
CA ARG A 30 18.49 1.10 -52.36
C ARG A 30 19.16 1.17 -50.99
N LYS A 31 20.26 1.90 -50.87
CA LYS A 31 20.97 2.10 -49.59
C LYS A 31 20.11 2.80 -48.55
N GLU A 32 19.34 3.80 -48.96
CA GLU A 32 18.42 4.50 -48.09
C GLU A 32 17.30 3.59 -47.60
N SER A 33 16.74 2.75 -48.49
CA SER A 33 15.73 1.74 -48.14
C SER A 33 16.29 0.71 -47.15
N GLU A 34 17.52 0.23 -47.35
CA GLU A 34 18.18 -0.71 -46.43
C GLU A 34 18.40 -0.07 -45.05
N LYS A 35 18.85 1.19 -45.00
CA LYS A 35 19.02 1.93 -43.75
C LYS A 35 17.70 2.12 -43.01
N LEU A 36 16.65 2.59 -43.70
CA LEU A 36 15.33 2.76 -43.11
C LEU A 36 14.76 1.43 -42.59
N SER A 37 14.96 0.34 -43.32
CA SER A 37 14.56 -0.99 -42.88
C SER A 37 15.25 -1.41 -41.58
N GLN A 38 16.54 -1.11 -41.42
CA GLN A 38 17.28 -1.38 -40.18
C GLN A 38 16.77 -0.52 -39.02
N GLU A 39 16.50 0.76 -39.25
CA GLU A 39 15.95 1.66 -38.24
C GLU A 39 14.56 1.23 -37.77
N VAL A 40 13.69 0.78 -38.68
CA VAL A 40 12.36 0.23 -38.35
C VAL A 40 12.52 -1.00 -37.45
N GLN A 41 13.39 -1.95 -37.84
CA GLN A 41 13.62 -3.15 -37.03
C GLN A 41 14.17 -2.83 -35.64
N GLU A 42 15.04 -1.83 -35.51
CA GLU A 42 15.54 -1.41 -34.19
C GLU A 42 14.43 -0.76 -33.34
N ARG A 43 13.58 0.07 -33.95
CA ARG A 43 12.44 0.69 -33.28
C ARG A 43 11.42 -0.35 -32.82
N GLU A 44 11.12 -1.36 -33.63
CA GLU A 44 10.24 -2.47 -33.27
C GLU A 44 10.77 -3.23 -32.05
N ARG A 45 12.06 -3.59 -32.04
CA ARG A 45 12.69 -4.26 -30.88
C ARG A 45 12.64 -3.40 -29.62
N LYS A 46 12.80 -2.08 -29.74
CA LYS A 46 12.68 -1.17 -28.59
C LYS A 46 11.23 -1.10 -28.09
N PHE A 47 10.28 -1.05 -29.02
CA PHE A 47 8.86 -1.04 -28.69
C PHE A 47 8.44 -2.32 -27.94
N GLU A 48 8.87 -3.49 -28.41
CA GLU A 48 8.62 -4.77 -27.73
C GLU A 48 9.18 -4.78 -26.30
N ARG A 49 10.40 -4.27 -26.10
CA ARG A 49 11.01 -4.16 -24.76
C ARG A 49 10.23 -3.21 -23.85
N PHE A 50 9.76 -2.08 -24.38
CA PHE A 50 8.94 -1.15 -23.60
C PHE A 50 7.59 -1.77 -23.25
N GLN A 51 6.95 -2.48 -24.17
CA GLN A 51 5.69 -3.17 -23.91
C GLN A 51 5.85 -4.26 -22.84
N GLU A 52 6.95 -5.01 -22.86
CA GLU A 52 7.23 -5.99 -21.81
C GLU A 52 7.47 -5.33 -20.44
N ALA A 53 8.21 -4.21 -20.42
CA ALA A 53 8.45 -3.45 -19.20
C ALA A 53 7.16 -2.83 -18.64
N GLU A 54 6.29 -2.30 -19.50
CA GLU A 54 4.98 -1.76 -19.15
C GLU A 54 4.11 -2.84 -18.50
N ARG A 55 4.00 -4.02 -19.12
CA ARG A 55 3.24 -5.14 -18.54
C ARG A 55 3.76 -5.54 -17.15
N LYS A 56 5.08 -5.62 -16.99
CA LYS A 56 5.70 -5.95 -15.68
C LYS A 56 5.40 -4.88 -14.63
N LEU A 57 5.41 -3.60 -15.01
CA LEU A 57 5.07 -2.50 -14.10
C LEU A 57 3.59 -2.56 -13.71
N GLU A 58 2.69 -2.86 -14.65
CA GLU A 58 1.26 -3.03 -14.35
C GLU A 58 1.00 -4.18 -13.37
N GLU A 59 1.66 -5.32 -13.57
CA GLU A 59 1.61 -6.46 -12.64
C GLU A 59 2.10 -6.06 -11.24
N HIS A 60 3.24 -5.39 -11.16
CA HIS A 60 3.78 -4.88 -9.90
C HIS A 60 2.85 -3.90 -9.19
N ILE A 61 2.21 -2.98 -9.93
CA ILE A 61 1.25 -2.02 -9.36
C ILE A 61 0.03 -2.74 -8.78
N GLN A 62 -0.48 -3.78 -9.46
CA GLN A 62 -1.61 -4.56 -8.93
C GLN A 62 -1.23 -5.34 -7.67
N ASP A 63 -0.05 -5.96 -7.67
CA ASP A 63 0.45 -6.68 -6.50
C ASP A 63 0.65 -5.74 -5.31
N GLU A 64 1.29 -4.59 -5.52
CA GLU A 64 1.51 -3.59 -4.47
C GLU A 64 0.19 -3.03 -3.95
N LYS A 65 -0.79 -2.77 -4.83
CA LYS A 65 -2.13 -2.35 -4.42
C LYS A 65 -2.81 -3.41 -3.55
N SER A 66 -2.68 -4.68 -3.90
CA SER A 66 -3.24 -5.79 -3.11
C SER A 66 -2.59 -5.90 -1.73
N GLN A 67 -1.26 -5.74 -1.66
CA GLN A 67 -0.52 -5.76 -0.41
C GLN A 67 -0.88 -4.57 0.48
N ARG A 68 -1.03 -3.38 -0.12
CA ARG A 68 -1.45 -2.17 0.60
C ARG A 68 -2.83 -2.34 1.23
N MET A 69 -3.81 -2.86 0.50
CA MET A 69 -5.14 -3.13 1.05
C MET A 69 -5.10 -4.11 2.23
N ARG A 70 -4.32 -5.19 2.12
CA ARG A 70 -4.15 -6.15 3.23
C ARG A 70 -3.49 -5.51 4.46
N ALA A 71 -2.49 -4.66 4.24
CA ALA A 71 -1.83 -3.94 5.33
C ALA A 71 -2.78 -2.93 6.01
N GLU A 72 -3.56 -2.19 5.23
CA GLU A 72 -4.58 -1.26 5.74
C GLU A 72 -5.64 -1.99 6.58
N GLU A 73 -6.11 -3.14 6.12
CA GLU A 73 -7.06 -3.99 6.85
C GLU A 73 -6.45 -4.53 8.17
N ALA A 74 -5.21 -5.02 8.12
CA ALA A 74 -4.51 -5.49 9.32
C ALA A 74 -4.35 -4.38 10.37
N VAL A 75 -3.96 -3.17 9.94
CA VAL A 75 -3.85 -2.00 10.83
C VAL A 75 -5.21 -1.63 11.44
N HIS A 76 -6.28 -1.67 10.65
CA HIS A 76 -7.63 -1.40 11.16
C HIS A 76 -8.04 -2.42 12.23
N ASN A 77 -7.81 -3.70 11.98
CA ASN A 77 -8.12 -4.79 12.91
C ASN A 77 -7.33 -4.68 14.22
N GLU A 78 -6.02 -4.42 14.14
CA GLU A 78 -5.18 -4.27 15.33
C GLU A 78 -5.55 -3.01 16.13
N ARG A 79 -5.93 -1.91 15.47
CA ARG A 79 -6.49 -0.74 16.18
C ARG A 79 -7.78 -1.08 16.92
N GLY A 80 -8.69 -1.82 16.30
CA GLY A 80 -9.92 -2.27 16.95
C GLY A 80 -9.64 -3.19 18.15
N LYS A 81 -8.64 -4.07 18.04
CA LYS A 81 -8.20 -4.93 19.15
C LYS A 81 -7.60 -4.12 20.30
N ALA A 82 -6.74 -3.15 19.99
CA ALA A 82 -6.14 -2.27 20.99
C ALA A 82 -7.22 -1.46 21.75
N GLN A 83 -8.23 -0.94 21.05
CA GLN A 83 -9.35 -0.23 21.69
C GLN A 83 -10.15 -1.13 22.64
N ARG A 84 -10.42 -2.37 22.25
CA ARG A 84 -11.10 -3.34 23.14
C ARG A 84 -10.28 -3.65 24.38
N LEU A 85 -8.99 -3.95 24.20
CA LEU A 85 -8.09 -4.23 25.32
C LEU A 85 -7.96 -3.04 26.27
N GLN A 86 -7.95 -1.81 25.73
CA GLN A 86 -7.94 -0.60 26.57
C GLN A 86 -9.22 -0.49 27.41
N ALA A 87 -10.40 -0.72 26.81
CA ALA A 87 -11.67 -0.67 27.54
C ALA A 87 -11.75 -1.76 28.64
N GLU A 88 -11.23 -2.97 28.36
CA GLU A 88 -11.12 -4.05 29.34
C GLU A 88 -10.16 -3.66 30.48
N LEU A 89 -9.02 -3.05 30.16
CA LEU A 89 -8.06 -2.57 31.15
C LEU A 89 -8.67 -1.49 32.04
N ASP A 90 -9.33 -0.48 31.46
CA ASP A 90 -9.98 0.62 32.19
C ASP A 90 -11.04 0.07 33.18
N THR A 91 -11.82 -0.92 32.73
CA THR A 91 -12.81 -1.60 33.56
C THR A 91 -12.14 -2.38 34.69
N SER A 92 -11.07 -3.12 34.38
CA SER A 92 -10.29 -3.89 35.37
C SER A 92 -9.70 -2.97 36.45
N GLU A 93 -9.10 -1.86 36.05
CA GLU A 93 -8.55 -0.89 36.98
C GLU A 93 -9.63 -0.21 37.82
N GLN A 94 -10.80 0.10 37.25
CA GLN A 94 -11.92 0.63 38.01
C GLN A 94 -12.35 -0.35 39.09
N VAL A 95 -12.58 -1.62 38.72
CA VAL A 95 -12.94 -2.68 39.67
C VAL A 95 -11.85 -2.83 40.73
N GLN A 96 -10.58 -2.78 40.36
CA GLN A 96 -9.47 -2.84 41.31
C GLN A 96 -9.50 -1.68 42.31
N ARG A 97 -9.72 -0.43 41.83
CA ARG A 97 -9.87 0.75 42.69
C ARG A 97 -11.04 0.60 43.66
N ASP A 98 -12.16 0.09 43.18
CA ASP A 98 -13.35 -0.18 44.00
C ASP A 98 -13.04 -1.21 45.11
N PHE A 99 -12.35 -2.32 44.78
CA PHE A 99 -11.93 -3.29 45.78
C PHE A 99 -10.97 -2.71 46.82
N VAL A 100 -10.03 -1.85 46.41
CA VAL A 100 -9.13 -1.16 47.34
C VAL A 100 -9.93 -0.28 48.29
N LYS A 101 -10.82 0.59 47.79
CA LYS A 101 -11.69 1.46 48.60
C LYS A 101 -12.54 0.65 49.58
N LEU A 102 -13.15 -0.43 49.10
CA LEU A 102 -13.95 -1.33 49.94
C LEU A 102 -13.09 -1.94 51.06
N SER A 103 -11.92 -2.47 50.73
CA SER A 103 -11.02 -3.08 51.72
C SER A 103 -10.56 -2.09 52.79
N GLN A 104 -10.23 -0.86 52.40
CA GLN A 104 -9.83 0.21 53.32
C GLN A 104 -10.99 0.61 54.25
N SER A 105 -12.20 0.79 53.69
CA SER A 105 -13.39 1.10 54.49
C SER A 105 -13.68 0.01 55.52
N LEU A 106 -13.60 -1.27 55.11
CA LEU A 106 -13.75 -2.40 56.03
C LEU A 106 -12.69 -2.42 57.12
N GLN A 107 -11.42 -2.15 56.77
CA GLN A 107 -10.32 -2.09 57.75
C GLN A 107 -10.56 -1.00 58.80
N VAL A 108 -10.98 0.20 58.40
CA VAL A 108 -11.29 1.30 59.33
C VAL A 108 -12.42 0.91 60.28
N GLN A 109 -13.47 0.26 59.77
CA GLN A 109 -14.61 -0.15 60.59
C GLN A 109 -14.26 -1.27 61.56
N LEU A 110 -13.47 -2.26 61.11
CA LEU A 110 -12.99 -3.33 61.99
C LEU A 110 -12.10 -2.79 63.10
N GLU A 111 -11.22 -1.83 62.80
CA GLU A 111 -10.40 -1.18 63.82
C GLU A 111 -11.23 -0.37 64.81
N ARG A 112 -12.28 0.34 64.35
CA ARG A 112 -13.25 1.00 65.24
C ARG A 112 -13.94 0.01 66.18
N ILE A 113 -14.43 -1.11 65.65
CA ILE A 113 -15.08 -2.17 66.44
C ILE A 113 -14.11 -2.73 67.48
N ARG A 114 -12.84 -2.94 67.13
CA ARG A 114 -11.81 -3.45 68.05
C ARG A 114 -11.60 -2.54 69.26
N GLN A 115 -11.80 -1.23 69.11
CA GLN A 115 -11.59 -0.24 70.17
C GLN A 115 -12.82 -0.03 71.07
N MET A 116 -13.98 -0.62 70.74
CA MET A 116 -15.22 -0.44 71.49
C MET A 116 -15.28 -1.35 72.72
N GLU A 117 -15.87 -0.83 73.81
CA GLU A 117 -15.98 -1.54 75.09
C GLU A 117 -17.39 -2.14 75.30
N SER A 118 -18.38 -1.79 74.46
CA SER A 118 -19.76 -2.28 74.56
C SER A 118 -20.30 -2.88 73.27
N LEU A 119 -21.17 -3.88 73.41
CA LEU A 119 -21.85 -4.53 72.27
C LEU A 119 -22.87 -3.61 71.57
N GLU A 120 -23.44 -2.63 72.28
CA GLU A 120 -24.37 -1.66 71.69
C GLU A 120 -23.67 -0.71 70.72
N GLU A 121 -22.45 -0.27 71.04
CA GLU A 121 -21.63 0.55 70.14
C GLU A 121 -21.21 -0.22 68.87
N VAL A 122 -20.85 -1.50 69.02
CA VAL A 122 -20.52 -2.37 67.88
C VAL A 122 -21.71 -2.52 66.94
N ARG A 123 -22.93 -2.67 67.49
CA ARG A 123 -24.15 -2.82 66.70
C ARG A 123 -24.49 -1.55 65.93
N ALA A 124 -24.33 -0.38 66.55
CA ALA A 124 -24.54 0.90 65.90
C ALA A 124 -23.60 1.14 64.70
N VAL A 125 -22.33 0.71 64.81
CA VAL A 125 -21.38 0.80 63.68
C VAL A 125 -21.78 -0.12 62.54
N LEU A 126 -22.10 -1.39 62.83
CA LEU A 126 -22.52 -2.35 61.81
C LEU A 126 -23.77 -1.88 61.06
N ASP A 127 -24.74 -1.28 61.76
CA ASP A 127 -25.97 -0.76 61.16
C ASP A 127 -25.72 0.51 60.32
N SER A 128 -24.68 1.30 60.65
CA SER A 128 -24.27 2.48 59.88
C SER A 128 -23.45 2.16 58.62
N THR A 129 -22.89 0.94 58.55
CA THR A 129 -22.07 0.48 57.44
C THR A 129 -22.95 0.16 56.23
N ASN A 130 -23.06 1.10 55.30
CA ASN A 130 -23.76 0.85 54.03
C ASN A 130 -22.76 0.69 52.87
N LEU A 131 -22.40 -0.56 52.58
CA LEU A 131 -21.45 -0.94 51.50
C LEU A 131 -22.13 -1.18 50.15
N SER A 132 -23.39 -0.75 49.99
CA SER A 132 -24.19 -1.03 48.79
C SER A 132 -23.67 -0.31 47.54
N ASP A 133 -22.90 0.77 47.69
CA ASP A 133 -22.32 1.51 46.57
C ASP A 133 -20.89 1.96 46.89
N VAL A 134 -19.91 1.21 46.37
CA VAL A 134 -18.48 1.44 46.60
C VAL A 134 -18.03 2.82 46.10
N SER A 135 -18.70 3.36 45.09
CA SER A 135 -18.41 4.69 44.53
C SER A 135 -18.70 5.84 45.51
N ARG A 136 -19.48 5.59 46.55
CA ARG A 136 -19.84 6.56 47.61
C ARG A 136 -18.96 6.45 48.85
N LEU A 137 -18.04 5.50 48.89
CA LEU A 137 -17.09 5.39 49.99
C LEU A 137 -16.15 6.59 49.98
N PRO A 138 -15.84 7.17 51.16
CA PRO A 138 -14.94 8.32 51.24
C PRO A 138 -13.56 7.96 50.68
N GLU A 139 -12.96 8.90 49.94
CA GLU A 139 -11.54 8.78 49.57
C GLU A 139 -10.71 9.06 50.82
N THR A 140 -10.05 8.03 51.34
CA THR A 140 -9.08 8.11 52.44
C THR A 140 -7.70 8.47 51.95
#